data_AF-X1L959-F1
#
_entry.id   AF-X1L959-F1
#
_cell.length_a   1.000
_cell.length_b   1.000
_cell.length_c   1.000
_cell.angle_alpha   90.00
_cell.angle_beta   90.00
_cell.angle_gamma   90.00
#
_symmetry.space_group_name_H-M   'P 1'
#
loop_
_entity.id
_entity.type
_entity.pdbx_description
1 polymer ?
#
loop_
_entity_poly.entity_id
_entity_poly.type
_entity_poly.pdbx_seq_one_letter_code
_entity_poly.pdbx_strand_id
1 'polypeptide(L)' 'METLRQAYKLVEKNNGAPGIDGVTFEATQEAGLEDFLSQIRDELVSGTYRPMGNRIKEIPQDLRLG' A
#
# COMPACT_ATOMS: atom_id res chain seq x y z
N MET A 1 -15.72 5.94 1.56
CA MET A 1 -15.04 5.17 2.63
C MET A 1 -15.10 3.67 2.41
N GLU A 2 -16.24 3.08 2.06
CA GLU A 2 -16.35 1.63 1.83
C GLU A 2 -15.34 1.10 0.80
N THR A 3 -15.22 1.76 -0.37
CA THR A 3 -14.26 1.39 -1.42
C THR A 3 -12.82 1.32 -0.93
N LEU A 4 -12.38 2.31 -0.15
CA LEU A 4 -11.00 2.35 0.39
C LEU A 4 -10.75 1.23 1.40
N ARG A 5 -11.73 0.93 2.26
CA ARG A 5 -11.65 -0.21 3.19
C ARG A 5 -11.55 -1.55 2.45
N GLN A 6 -12.32 -1.74 1.38
CA GLN A 6 -12.25 -2.97 0.60
C GLN A 6 -10.91 -3.08 -0.15
N ALA A 7 -10.42 -1.98 -0.74
CA ALA A 7 -9.12 -1.94 -1.40
C ALA A 7 -7.99 -2.28 -0.41
N TYR A 8 -8.00 -1.70 0.79
CA TYR A 8 -7.02 -2.01 1.84
C TYR A 8 -6.98 -3.51 2.16
N LYS A 9 -8.14 -4.13 2.42
CA LYS A 9 -8.24 -5.57 2.71
C LYS A 9 -7.76 -6.46 1.57
N LEU A 10 -7.96 -6.03 0.32
CA LEU A 10 -7.48 -6.79 -0.84
C LEU A 10 -5.95 -6.75 -0.94
N VAL A 11 -5.34 -5.59 -0.70
CA VAL A 11 -3.88 -5.44 -0.77
C VAL A 11 -3.18 -6.11 0.42
N GLU A 12 -3.75 -6.00 1.62
CA GLU A 12 -3.25 -6.68 2.83
C GLU A 12 -3.11 -8.19 2.61
N LYS A 13 -4.12 -8.81 1.98
CA LYS A 13 -4.12 -10.25 1.66
C LYS A 13 -3.02 -10.68 0.69
N ASN A 14 -2.46 -9.77 -0.10
CA ASN A 14 -1.38 -10.11 -1.02
C ASN A 14 -0.05 -10.34 -0.29
N ASN A 15 0.05 -9.96 0.99
CA ASN A 15 1.25 -10.13 1.81
C ASN A 15 2.53 -9.62 1.11
N GLY A 16 2.39 -8.48 0.43
CA GLY A 16 3.47 -7.84 -0.31
C GLY A 16 4.53 -7.28 0.63
N ALA A 17 5.78 -7.26 0.19
CA ALA A 17 6.83 -6.61 0.94
C ALA A 17 6.62 -5.08 1.00
N PRO A 18 7.01 -4.39 2.09
CA PRO A 18 6.79 -2.95 2.26
C PRO A 18 7.35 -2.07 1.13
N GLY A 19 6.84 -0.85 1.03
CA GLY A 19 7.27 0.15 0.06
C GLY A 19 8.67 0.72 0.35
N ILE A 20 8.98 1.85 -0.29
CA ILE A 20 10.22 2.61 -0.06
C ILE A 20 10.25 3.26 1.33
N ASP A 21 9.08 3.51 1.92
CA ASP A 21 8.88 4.03 3.27
C ASP A 21 9.05 2.97 4.37
N GLY A 22 9.02 1.68 4.00
CA GLY A 22 9.13 0.57 4.94
C GLY A 22 7.88 0.36 5.81
N VAL A 23 6.79 1.10 5.58
CA VAL A 23 5.57 1.00 6.39
C VAL A 23 4.85 -0.31 6.08
N THR A 24 4.47 -1.04 7.14
CA THR A 24 3.73 -2.31 7.03
C THR A 24 2.24 -2.12 7.30
N PHE A 25 1.45 -3.15 7.00
CA PHE A 25 0.02 -3.17 7.32
C PHE A 25 -0.20 -3.14 8.84
N GLU A 26 0.60 -3.89 9.59
CA GLU A 26 0.55 -3.95 11.06
C GLU A 26 0.84 -2.58 11.67
N ALA A 27 1.90 -1.90 11.20
CA ALA A 27 2.23 -0.55 11.67
C ALA A 27 1.11 0.46 11.37
N THR A 28 0.45 0.34 10.21
CA THR A 28 -0.69 1.20 9.86
C THR A 28 -1.89 0.93 10.76
N GLN A 29 -2.16 -0.33 11.08
CA GLN A 29 -3.26 -0.73 11.97
C GLN A 29 -3.01 -0.26 13.42
N GLU A 30 -1.79 -0.42 13.93
CA GLU A 30 -1.38 0.06 15.25
C GLU A 30 -1.45 1.59 15.35
N ALA A 31 -1.06 2.31 14.30
CA ALA A 31 -1.09 3.77 14.26
C ALA A 31 -2.51 4.35 14.09
N GLY A 32 -3.46 3.56 13.56
CA GLY A 32 -4.85 3.97 13.35
C GLY A 32 -5.28 3.88 11.89
N LEU A 33 -5.88 2.73 11.52
CA LEU A 33 -6.30 2.46 10.15
C LEU A 33 -7.36 3.45 9.63
N GLU A 34 -8.36 3.81 10.44
CA GLU A 34 -9.46 4.67 9.95
C GLU A 34 -8.99 6.12 9.73
N ASP A 35 -8.03 6.61 10.55
CA ASP A 35 -7.41 7.91 10.36
C ASP A 35 -6.56 7.93 9.09
N PHE A 36 -5.76 6.88 8.86
CA PHE A 36 -5.02 6.69 7.63
C PHE A 36 -5.92 6.70 6.39
N LEU A 37 -7.01 5.93 6.40
CA LEU A 37 -7.96 5.89 5.28
C LEU A 37 -8.69 7.22 5.08
N SER A 38 -8.98 7.95 6.15
CA SER A 38 -9.61 9.26 6.09
C SER A 38 -8.67 10.31 5.51
N GLN A 39 -7.40 10.31 5.93
CA GLN A 39 -6.37 11.19 5.37
C GLN A 39 -6.19 10.95 3.86
N ILE A 40 -6.02 9.69 3.44
CA ILE A 40 -5.89 9.36 2.01
C ILE A 40 -7.12 9.81 1.22
N ARG A 41 -8.34 9.59 1.73
CA ARG A 41 -9.55 10.07 1.09
C ARG A 41 -9.49 11.59 0.87
N ASP A 42 -9.15 12.33 1.91
CA ASP A 42 -9.18 13.80 1.87
C ASP A 42 -8.11 14.34 0.92
N GLU A 43 -6.92 13.73 0.88
CA GLU A 43 -5.86 14.06 -0.08
C GLU A 43 -6.29 13.77 -1.53
N LEU A 44 -6.95 12.64 -1.77
CA LEU A 44 -7.45 12.27 -3.10
C LEU A 44 -8.57 13.21 -3.56
N VAL A 45 -9.54 13.51 -2.69
CA VAL A 45 -10.68 14.39 -3.01
C VAL A 45 -10.23 15.83 -3.22
N SER A 46 -9.27 16.31 -2.42
CA SER A 46 -8.70 17.66 -2.56
C SER A 46 -7.68 17.79 -3.70
N GLY A 47 -7.30 16.68 -4.35
CA GLY A 47 -6.30 16.67 -5.41
C GLY A 47 -4.88 16.97 -4.92
N THR A 48 -4.61 16.78 -3.63
CA THR A 48 -3.31 17.03 -3.00
C THR A 48 -2.47 15.77 -2.84
N TYR A 49 -3.08 14.59 -3.05
CA TYR A 49 -2.38 13.29 -2.99
C TYR A 49 -1.19 13.24 -3.95
N ARG A 50 -0.03 12.83 -3.42
CA ARG A 50 1.19 12.58 -4.19
C ARG A 50 1.71 11.17 -3.91
N PRO A 51 1.69 10.26 -4.89
CA PRO A 51 2.19 8.91 -4.68
C PRO A 51 3.71 8.91 -4.49
N MET A 52 4.20 8.02 -3.63
CA MET A 52 5.63 7.77 -3.49
C MET A 52 6.17 6.95 -4.68
N GLY A 53 7.47 7.06 -4.94
CA GLY A 53 8.13 6.24 -5.95
C GLY A 53 8.11 4.75 -5.60
N ASN A 54 8.06 3.89 -6.62
CA ASN A 54 8.12 2.45 -6.43
C ASN A 54 9.47 2.01 -5.85
N ARG A 55 9.47 1.06 -4.90
CA ARG A 55 10.69 0.39 -4.47
C ARG A 55 11.14 -0.58 -5.55
N ILE A 56 12.25 -0.28 -6.21
CA ILE A 56 12.84 -1.17 -7.23
C ILE A 56 13.49 -2.35 -6.52
N LYS A 57 13.07 -3.56 -6.88
CA LYS A 57 13.71 -4.80 -6.44
C LYS A 57 13.92 -5.69 -7.65
N GLU A 58 15.17 -6.14 -7.84
CA GLU A 58 15.46 -7.17 -8.83
C GLU A 58 14.84 -8.50 -8.36
N ILE A 59 13.96 -9.07 -9.18
CA ILE A 59 13.41 -10.40 -8.96
C ILE A 59 14.06 -11.30 -10.01
N PRO A 60 14.91 -12.26 -9.62
CA PRO A 60 15.46 -13.22 -10.56
C PRO A 60 14.34 -13.96 -11.28
N GLN A 61 14.28 -13.85 -12.61
CA GLN A 61 13.44 -14.75 -13.39
C GLN A 61 14.19 -16.07 -13.53
N ASP A 62 13.58 -17.15 -13.03
CA ASP A 62 14.08 -18.50 -13.26
C ASP A 62 13.95 -18.80 -14.76
N LEU A 63 15.08 -18.76 -15.48
CA LEU A 63 15.16 -19.24 -16.85
C LEU A 63 15.02 -20.76 -16.79
N ARG A 64 13.77 -21.26 -16.75
CA ARG A 64 13.50 -22.68 -17.00
C ARG A 64 13.93 -22.97 -18.44
N LEU A 65 15.15 -23.46 -18.58
CA LEU A 65 15.62 -24.16 -19.78
C LEU A 65 14.72 -25.40 -19.91
N GLY A 66 13.96 -25.43 -21.01
CA GLY A 66 13.15 -26.59 -21.40
C GLY A 66 13.98 -27.78 -21.83
#